data_AF-A0A7J5Q920-F1
#
_entry.id   AF-A0A7J5Q920-F1
#
_cell.length_a   1.000
_cell.length_b   1.000
_cell.length_c   1.000
_cell.angle_alpha   90.00
_cell.angle_beta   90.00
_cell.angle_gamma   90.00
#
_symmetry.space_group_name_H-M   'P 1'
#
loop_
_entity.id
_entity.type
_entity.pdbx_description
1 polymer ?
#
loop_
_entity_poly.entity_id
_entity_poly.type
_entity_poly.pdbx_seq_one_letter_code
_entity_poly.pdbx_strand_id
1 'polypeptide(L)'
;MDKNVEAIATEFLKGTEGFKLIKLENYKNYVVYLAFPDGVTGEINVGRPIYVLIDELGKARYATYEENHEILMRSNPDEEEDED
;
A
#
# COMPACT_ATOMS: atom_id res chain seq x y z
N MET A 1 7.05 -7.96 -12.48
CA MET A 1 5.74 -7.73 -11.83
C MET A 1 4.85 -8.90 -12.19
N ASP A 2 4.38 -9.67 -11.21
CA ASP A 2 3.36 -10.69 -11.47
C ASP A 2 2.07 -9.97 -11.85
N LYS A 3 1.77 -9.90 -13.15
CA LYS A 3 0.60 -9.20 -13.70
C LYS A 3 -0.72 -9.62 -13.03
N ASN A 4 -0.76 -10.84 -12.48
CA ASN A 4 -1.92 -11.35 -11.74
C ASN A 4 -2.14 -10.63 -10.40
N VAL A 5 -1.07 -10.26 -9.70
CA VAL A 5 -1.17 -9.67 -8.35
C VAL A 5 -1.51 -8.18 -8.41
N GLU A 6 -1.00 -7.47 -9.41
CA GLU A 6 -1.34 -6.06 -9.65
C GLU A 6 -2.81 -5.91 -10.08
N ALA A 7 -3.31 -6.82 -10.92
CA ALA A 7 -4.73 -6.87 -11.27
C ALA A 7 -5.62 -7.10 -10.05
N ILE A 8 -5.22 -7.99 -9.14
CA ILE A 8 -5.94 -8.22 -7.87
C ILE A 8 -5.99 -6.93 -7.03
N ALA A 9 -4.87 -6.21 -6.88
CA ALA A 9 -4.83 -4.94 -6.15
C ALA A 9 -5.74 -3.89 -6.79
N THR A 10 -5.73 -3.81 -8.12
CA THR A 10 -6.53 -2.87 -8.90
C THR A 10 -8.03 -3.16 -8.72
N GLU A 11 -8.46 -4.41 -8.93
CA GLU A 11 -9.85 -4.82 -8.74
C GLU A 11 -10.34 -4.62 -7.30
N PHE A 12 -9.48 -4.88 -6.31
CA PHE A 12 -9.81 -4.69 -4.90
C PHE A 12 -10.19 -3.24 -4.55
N LEU A 13 -9.61 -2.26 -5.22
CA LEU A 13 -9.84 -0.84 -4.98
C LEU A 13 -11.17 -0.30 -5.57
N LYS A 14 -12.03 -1.14 -6.16
CA LYS A 14 -13.38 -0.84 -6.69
C LYS A 14 -13.52 0.53 -7.39
N GLY A 15 -13.52 0.54 -8.72
CA GLY A 15 -13.88 1.72 -9.52
C GLY A 15 -12.71 2.54 -10.08
N THR A 16 -11.49 2.01 -9.93
CA THR A 16 -10.19 2.11 -10.65
C THR A 16 -9.82 3.28 -11.56
N GLU A 17 -10.72 4.18 -11.95
CA GLU A 17 -10.32 5.45 -12.53
C GLU A 17 -9.77 6.34 -11.42
N GLY A 18 -8.45 6.54 -11.46
CA GLY A 18 -7.78 7.53 -10.64
C GLY A 18 -7.13 7.00 -9.38
N PHE A 19 -6.66 5.75 -9.34
CA PHE A 19 -5.64 5.32 -8.35
C PHE A 19 -4.38 4.79 -9.06
N LYS A 20 -3.22 5.19 -8.56
CA LYS A 20 -1.93 4.61 -8.91
C LYS A 20 -1.50 3.63 -7.83
N LEU A 21 -0.86 2.55 -8.29
CA LEU A 21 -0.29 1.52 -7.44
C LEU A 21 1.24 1.54 -7.53
N ILE A 22 1.91 1.63 -6.39
CA ILE A 22 3.34 1.42 -6.27
C ILE A 22 3.57 0.14 -5.50
N LYS A 23 4.29 -0.81 -6.10
CA LYS A 23 4.72 -2.01 -5.38
C LYS A 23 5.83 -1.64 -4.39
N LEU A 24 5.68 -2.05 -3.15
CA LEU A 24 6.69 -1.91 -2.09
C LEU A 24 7.40 -3.25 -1.83
N GLU A 25 8.36 -3.24 -0.91
CA GLU A 25 8.91 -4.48 -0.37
C GLU A 25 7.81 -5.34 0.24
N ASN A 26 7.96 -6.66 0.15
CA ASN A 26 7.02 -7.60 0.74
C ASN A 26 7.04 -7.44 2.28
N TYR A 27 5.87 -7.50 2.89
CA TYR A 27 5.70 -7.44 4.33
C TYR A 27 5.25 -8.80 4.83
N LYS A 28 6.10 -9.48 5.61
CA LYS A 28 5.89 -10.88 6.00
C LYS A 28 5.64 -11.73 4.75
N ASN A 29 4.53 -12.47 4.69
CA ASN A 29 4.15 -13.30 3.53
C ASN A 29 3.21 -12.56 2.56
N TYR A 30 3.11 -11.24 2.63
CA TYR A 30 2.23 -10.44 1.79
C TYR A 30 3.02 -9.67 0.73
N VAL A 31 2.46 -9.62 -0.48
CA VAL A 31 2.82 -8.60 -1.46
C VAL A 31 2.13 -7.30 -1.07
N VAL A 32 2.88 -6.20 -1.05
CA VAL A 32 2.39 -4.88 -0.63
C VAL A 32 2.31 -3.94 -1.82
N TYR A 33 1.17 -3.28 -1.96
CA TYR A 33 1.00 -2.12 -2.82
C TYR A 33 0.59 -0.91 -2.01
N LEU A 34 1.28 0.21 -2.24
CA LEU A 34 0.80 1.53 -1.84
C LEU A 34 -0.15 2.04 -2.92
N ALA A 35 -1.38 2.36 -2.53
CA ALA A 35 -2.41 2.93 -3.38
C ALA A 35 -2.64 4.41 -3.03
N PHE A 36 -2.73 5.26 -4.04
CA PHE A 36 -3.03 6.67 -3.88
C PHE A 36 -3.76 7.22 -5.12
N PRO A 37 -4.55 8.29 -4.99
CA PRO A 37 -5.24 8.87 -6.13
C PRO A 37 -4.27 9.33 -7.23
N ASP A 38 -4.64 9.18 -8.49
CA ASP A 38 -3.84 9.66 -9.61
C ASP A 38 -3.67 11.18 -9.54
N GLY A 39 -2.46 11.66 -9.81
CA GLY A 39 -2.07 13.06 -9.63
C GLY A 39 -1.55 13.41 -8.23
N VAL A 40 -1.66 12.51 -7.25
CA VAL A 40 -0.95 12.60 -5.98
C VAL A 40 0.35 11.79 -6.11
N THR A 41 1.47 12.28 -5.59
CA THR A 41 2.68 11.45 -5.44
C THR A 41 2.69 10.86 -4.02
N GLY A 42 3.39 9.74 -3.82
CA GLY A 42 3.55 9.17 -2.47
C GLY A 42 4.03 10.20 -1.43
N GLU A 43 4.89 11.13 -1.85
CA GLU A 43 5.40 12.25 -1.02
C GLU A 43 4.36 13.36 -0.75
N ILE A 44 3.36 13.56 -1.62
CA ILE A 44 2.36 14.64 -1.52
C ILE A 44 1.07 14.13 -0.85
N ASN A 45 0.97 12.83 -0.53
CA ASN A 45 -0.24 12.29 0.06
C ASN A 45 -0.41 12.76 1.51
N VAL A 46 -1.14 13.86 1.69
CA VAL A 46 -1.49 14.47 3.00
C VAL A 46 -2.52 13.62 3.80
N GLY A 47 -2.94 12.46 3.28
CA GLY A 47 -3.83 11.51 3.94
C GLY A 47 -3.11 10.22 4.36
N ARG A 48 -3.75 9.39 5.19
CA ARG A 48 -3.19 8.10 5.62
C ARG A 48 -2.87 7.23 4.38
N PRO A 49 -1.65 6.67 4.27
CA PRO A 49 -1.30 5.79 3.16
C PRO A 49 -2.24 4.59 3.11
N ILE A 50 -2.62 4.15 1.91
CA ILE A 50 -3.47 3.00 1.71
C ILE A 50 -2.60 1.83 1.26
N TYR A 51 -2.22 0.95 2.18
CA TYR A 51 -1.53 -0.27 1.82
C TYR A 51 -2.50 -1.41 1.55
N VAL A 52 -2.36 -2.03 0.38
CA VAL A 52 -3.07 -3.24 -0.03
C VAL A 52 -2.12 -4.43 0.15
N LEU A 53 -2.53 -5.37 0.99
CA LEU A 53 -1.80 -6.61 1.28
C LEU A 53 -2.46 -7.77 0.53
N ILE A 54 -1.66 -8.50 -0.24
CA ILE A 54 -2.11 -9.68 -0.99
C ILE A 54 -1.36 -10.90 -0.50
N ASP A 55 -2.10 -11.89 0.00
CA ASP A 55 -1.52 -13.15 0.47
C ASP A 55 -1.11 -14.08 -0.68
N GLU A 56 -0.47 -15.19 -0.33
CA GLU A 56 -0.02 -16.22 -1.28
C GLU A 56 -1.18 -16.88 -2.05
N LEU A 57 -2.42 -16.77 -1.56
CA LEU A 57 -3.63 -17.26 -2.22
C LEU A 57 -4.28 -16.21 -3.12
N GLY A 58 -3.71 -15.01 -3.21
CA GLY A 58 -4.24 -13.91 -4.03
C GLY A 58 -5.40 -13.15 -3.38
N LYS A 59 -5.60 -13.27 -2.07
CA LYS A 59 -6.63 -12.51 -1.35
C LYS A 59 -6.09 -11.14 -0.94
N ALA A 60 -6.72 -10.09 -1.46
CA ALA A 60 -6.41 -8.70 -1.09
C ALA A 60 -7.18 -8.25 0.16
N ARG A 61 -6.52 -7.42 0.99
CA ARG A 61 -7.13 -6.65 2.08
C ARG A 61 -6.35 -5.35 2.32
N TYR A 62 -6.97 -4.40 3.02
CA TYR A 62 -6.22 -3.27 3.57
C TYR A 62 -5.34 -3.71 4.74
N ALA A 63 -4.20 -3.07 4.90
CA ALA A 63 -3.38 -3.17 6.10
C ALA A 63 -4.17 -2.65 7.32
N THR A 64 -3.94 -3.26 8.49
CA THR A 64 -4.43 -2.73 9.77
C THR A 64 -3.67 -1.46 10.15
N TYR A 65 -4.08 -0.77 11.21
CA TYR A 65 -3.35 0.40 11.72
C TYR A 65 -1.88 0.05 12.06
N GLU A 66 -1.67 -1.01 12.83
CA GLU A 66 -0.33 -1.49 13.21
C GLU A 66 0.52 -1.87 11.99
N GLU A 67 -0.07 -2.60 11.03
CA GLU A 67 0.63 -2.96 9.80
C GLU A 67 0.97 -1.75 8.94
N ASN A 68 0.07 -0.76 8.84
CA ASN A 68 0.37 0.49 8.13
C ASN A 68 1.59 1.17 8.76
N HIS A 69 1.61 1.26 10.08
CA HIS A 69 2.68 1.90 10.83
C HIS A 69 4.02 1.16 10.65
N GLU A 70 4.05 -0.16 10.80
CA GLU A 70 5.26 -0.96 10.58
C GLU A 70 5.77 -0.88 9.13
N ILE A 71 4.88 -0.87 8.14
CA ILE A 71 5.23 -0.74 6.71
C ILE A 71 5.78 0.64 6.41
N LEU A 72 5.19 1.68 7.01
CA LEU A 72 5.65 3.07 6.86
C LEU A 72 7.06 3.22 7.40
N MET A 73 7.31 2.84 8.66
CA MET A 73 8.64 2.92 9.28
C MET A 73 9.70 2.11 8.53
N ARG A 74 9.34 0.97 7.94
CA ARG A 74 10.26 0.19 7.09
C ARG A 74 10.60 0.90 5.79
N SER A 75 9.60 1.52 5.17
CA SER A 75 9.76 2.20 3.89
C SER A 75 10.45 3.56 4.06
N ASN A 76 10.37 4.13 5.26
CA ASN A 76 10.83 5.46 5.60
C ASN A 76 11.40 5.47 7.04
N PRO A 77 12.63 4.95 7.24
CA PRO A 77 13.21 4.77 8.58
C PRO A 77 13.52 6.09 9.31
N ASP A 78 13.48 7.23 8.61
CA ASP A 78 13.70 8.57 9.16
C ASP A 78 12.38 9.30 9.53
N GLU A 79 11.21 8.71 9.27
CA GLU A 79 9.93 9.18 9.86
C GLU A 79 9.89 8.73 11.32
N GLU A 80 10.57 9.48 12.19
CA GLU A 80 10.36 9.39 13.63
C GLU A 80 8.92 9.77 13.97
N GLU A 81 8.35 9.08 14.96
CA GLU A 81 7.04 9.40 15.51
C GLU A 81 7.07 10.84 16.05
N ASP A 82 6.45 11.79 15.34
CA ASP A 82 5.99 13.03 15.95
C ASP A 82 4.83 12.67 16.90
N GLU A 83 5.16 12.05 18.04
CA GLU A 83 4.31 12.00 19.23
C GLU A 83 4.39 13.37 19.93
N ASP A 84 3.38 14.22 19.70
CA ASP A 84 3.04 15.35 20.59
C ASP A 84 2.37 14.86 21.90
#